data_AF-A0A1H6U2E3-F1
#
_entry.id   AF-A0A1H6U2E3-F1
#
_cell.length_a   1.000
_cell.length_b   1.000
_cell.length_c   1.000
_cell.angle_alpha   90.00
_cell.angle_beta   90.00
_cell.angle_gamma   90.00
#
_symmetry.space_group_name_H-M   'P 1'
#
loop_
_entity.id
_entity.type
_entity.pdbx_description
1 polymer ?
#
loop_
_entity_poly.entity_id
_entity_poly.type
_entity_poly.pdbx_seq_one_letter_code
_entity_poly.pdbx_strand_id
1 'polypeptide(L)'
;MNYLEKDVLVVATMEMAKRKKGSYFPPSDVVQWIYPNDWHCFMEEEMEALLWLYQNDFLEVLAAGQPLNPNFSPPESVTIRLKQQAI
;
A
#
# COMPACT_ATOMS: atom_id res chain seq x y z
N MET A 1 -9.73 -13.85 3.88
CA MET A 1 -9.93 -12.62 4.68
C MET A 1 -10.42 -11.54 3.73
N ASN A 2 -11.52 -10.85 4.05
CA ASN A 2 -12.04 -9.76 3.22
C ASN A 2 -11.40 -8.44 3.68
N TYR A 3 -10.63 -7.77 2.82
CA TYR A 3 -9.98 -6.50 3.17
C TYR A 3 -10.99 -5.35 3.32
N LEU A 4 -12.23 -5.52 2.85
CA LEU A 4 -13.30 -4.53 2.96
C LEU A 4 -13.80 -4.31 4.40
N GLU A 5 -13.47 -5.22 5.32
CA GLU A 5 -13.83 -5.13 6.73
C GLU A 5 -12.71 -4.49 7.58
N LYS A 6 -11.63 -4.02 6.93
CA LYS A 6 -10.51 -3.33 7.58
C LYS A 6 -10.69 -1.80 7.54
N ASP A 7 -9.63 -1.10 7.95
CA ASP A 7 -9.56 0.35 7.98
C ASP A 7 -9.74 0.99 6.60
N VAL A 8 -10.17 2.26 6.58
CA VAL A 8 -10.39 3.04 5.34
C VAL A 8 -9.15 3.10 4.47
N LEU A 9 -7.95 3.16 5.08
CA LEU A 9 -6.69 3.19 4.35
C LEU A 9 -6.44 1.89 3.59
N VAL A 10 -6.68 0.72 4.20
CA VAL A 10 -6.57 -0.58 3.52
C VAL A 10 -7.43 -0.64 2.26
N VAL A 11 -8.67 -0.16 2.35
CA VAL A 11 -9.60 -0.12 1.21
C VAL A 11 -9.11 0.86 0.14
N ALA A 12 -8.64 2.04 0.55
CA ALA A 12 -8.17 3.07 -0.37
C ALA A 12 -6.87 2.68 -1.09
N THR A 13 -5.91 2.06 -0.41
CA THR A 13 -4.68 1.53 -1.03
C THR A 13 -5.02 0.50 -2.10
N MET A 14 -5.95 -0.43 -1.81
CA MET A 14 -6.39 -1.43 -2.79
C MET A 14 -7.13 -0.82 -3.98
N GLU A 15 -8.00 0.15 -3.74
CA GLU A 15 -8.72 0.86 -4.80
C GLU A 15 -7.76 1.64 -5.70
N MET A 16 -6.78 2.33 -5.13
CA MET A 16 -5.73 3.00 -5.90
C MET A 16 -4.89 2.00 -6.71
N ALA A 17 -4.50 0.88 -6.10
CA ALA A 17 -3.73 -0.16 -6.77
C ALA A 17 -4.47 -0.74 -8.00
N LYS A 18 -5.79 -0.94 -7.89
CA LYS A 18 -6.65 -1.35 -9.02
C LYS A 18 -6.68 -0.29 -10.12
N ARG A 19 -6.85 1.00 -9.76
CA ARG A 19 -6.89 2.12 -10.72
C ARG A 19 -5.59 2.30 -11.48
N LYS A 20 -4.45 2.07 -10.80
CA LYS A 20 -3.11 2.15 -11.40
C LYS A 20 -2.77 0.92 -12.26
N LYS A 21 -3.67 -0.08 -12.38
CA LYS A 21 -3.58 -1.25 -13.28
C LYS A 21 -2.22 -1.98 -13.22
N GLY A 22 -1.62 -2.07 -12.04
CA GLY A 22 -0.33 -2.74 -11.83
C GLY A 22 0.91 -1.86 -11.98
N SER A 23 0.75 -0.55 -12.23
CA SER A 23 1.85 0.42 -12.08
C SER A 23 2.20 0.63 -10.61
N TYR A 24 3.48 0.84 -10.32
CA TYR A 24 3.97 1.19 -9.00
C TYR A 24 3.61 2.63 -8.63
N PHE A 25 3.30 2.87 -7.36
CA PHE A 25 3.03 4.19 -6.79
C PHE A 25 3.51 4.24 -5.32
N PRO A 26 3.83 5.44 -4.79
CA PRO A 26 4.19 5.57 -3.38
C PRO A 26 2.93 5.57 -2.47
N PRO A 27 3.04 5.14 -1.20
CA PRO A 27 1.93 5.17 -0.25
C PRO A 27 1.40 6.60 0.00
N SER A 28 2.26 7.60 -0.13
CA SER A 28 1.89 9.01 -0.04
C SER A 28 0.80 9.40 -1.04
N ASP A 29 0.73 8.76 -2.22
CA ASP A 29 -0.36 9.03 -3.18
C ASP A 29 -1.73 8.71 -2.55
N VAL A 30 -1.82 7.64 -1.75
CA VAL A 30 -3.08 7.18 -1.11
C VAL A 30 -3.56 8.20 -0.09
N VAL A 31 -2.70 8.57 0.85
CA VAL A 31 -3.08 9.53 1.89
C VAL A 31 -3.28 10.95 1.34
N GLN A 32 -2.54 11.35 0.30
CA GLN A 32 -2.79 12.62 -0.39
C GLN A 32 -4.14 12.62 -1.13
N TRP A 33 -4.59 11.45 -1.60
CA TRP A 33 -5.89 11.34 -2.27
C TRP A 33 -7.06 11.47 -1.29
N ILE A 34 -6.92 10.96 -0.06
CA ILE A 34 -7.99 10.99 0.95
C ILE A 34 -7.93 12.27 1.81
N TYR A 35 -6.72 12.66 2.23
CA TYR A 35 -6.46 13.76 3.17
C TYR A 35 -5.51 14.80 2.55
N PRO A 36 -5.92 15.52 1.49
CA PRO A 36 -5.02 16.33 0.68
C PRO A 36 -4.24 17.41 1.43
N ASN A 37 -4.76 17.94 2.54
CA ASN A 37 -4.10 18.99 3.32
C ASN A 37 -3.21 18.43 4.46
N ASP A 38 -3.63 17.34 5.08
CA ASP A 38 -3.06 16.82 6.33
C ASP A 38 -2.43 15.43 6.16
N TRP A 39 -2.15 15.02 4.92
CA TRP A 39 -1.73 13.66 4.57
C TRP A 39 -0.52 13.14 5.34
N HIS A 40 0.43 14.03 5.70
CA HIS A 40 1.63 13.65 6.46
C HIS A 40 1.28 13.06 7.83
N CYS A 41 0.16 13.48 8.43
CA CYS A 41 -0.31 12.99 9.72
C CYS A 41 -0.79 11.53 9.67
N PHE A 42 -1.08 11.00 8.47
CA PHE A 42 -1.65 9.67 8.27
C PHE A 42 -0.67 8.68 7.64
N MET A 43 0.60 9.06 7.51
CA MET A 43 1.62 8.21 6.88
C MET A 43 1.92 6.96 7.72
N GLU A 44 1.83 7.06 9.05
CA GLU A 44 2.05 5.90 9.93
C GLU A 44 0.95 4.86 9.75
N GLU A 45 -0.31 5.30 9.78
CA GLU A 45 -1.48 4.45 9.59
C GLU A 45 -1.53 3.84 8.17
N GLU A 46 -1.11 4.59 7.15
CA GLU A 46 -0.99 4.05 5.79
C GLU A 46 0.09 2.96 5.70
N MET A 47 1.20 3.13 6.42
CA MET A 47 2.25 2.11 6.45
C MET A 47 1.78 0.86 7.19
N GLU A 48 0.96 0.98 8.24
CA GLU A 48 0.31 -0.17 8.88
C GLU A 48 -0.67 -0.88 7.94
N ALA A 49 -1.49 -0.13 7.22
CA ALA A 49 -2.43 -0.66 6.22
C ALA A 49 -1.70 -1.40 5.10
N LEU A 50 -0.63 -0.81 4.58
CA LEU A 50 0.23 -1.37 3.55
C LEU A 50 0.92 -2.65 4.03
N LEU A 51 1.48 -2.64 5.23
CA LEU A 51 2.14 -3.81 5.82
C LEU A 51 1.16 -4.97 5.94
N TRP A 52 -0.06 -4.69 6.41
CA TRP A 52 -1.11 -5.70 6.49
C TRP A 52 -1.44 -6.28 5.11
N LEU A 53 -1.64 -5.43 4.09
CA LEU A 53 -1.92 -5.87 2.72
C LEU A 53 -0.78 -6.71 2.13
N TYR A 54 0.46 -6.31 2.42
CA TYR A 54 1.65 -7.00 1.95
C TYR A 54 1.83 -8.37 2.63
N GLN A 55 1.66 -8.46 3.95
CA GLN A 55 1.70 -9.71 4.71
C GLN A 55 0.59 -10.69 4.31
N ASN A 56 -0.52 -10.18 3.76
CA ASN A 56 -1.64 -10.97 3.24
C ASN A 56 -1.57 -11.20 1.73
N ASP A 57 -0.40 -10.98 1.11
CA ASP A 57 -0.14 -11.26 -0.32
C ASP A 57 -1.01 -10.47 -1.32
N PHE A 58 -1.64 -9.36 -0.92
CA PHE A 58 -2.45 -8.54 -1.83
C PHE A 58 -1.59 -7.60 -2.70
N LEU A 59 -0.43 -7.19 -2.21
CA LEU A 59 0.44 -6.20 -2.84
C LEU A 59 1.85 -6.74 -3.05
N GLU A 60 2.55 -6.15 -4.02
CA GLU A 60 4.00 -6.21 -4.11
C GLU A 60 4.58 -4.88 -3.64
N VAL A 61 5.60 -4.94 -2.80
CA VAL A 61 6.27 -3.77 -2.22
C VAL A 61 7.73 -3.78 -2.66
N LEU A 62 8.19 -2.66 -3.22
CA LEU A 62 9.58 -2.40 -3.53
C LEU A 62 10.14 -1.35 -2.58
N ALA A 63 11.33 -1.60 -2.04
CA ALA A 63 12.14 -0.64 -1.33
C ALA A 63 13.38 -0.32 -2.16
N ALA A 64 13.60 0.97 -2.48
CA ALA A 64 14.71 1.38 -3.35
C ALA A 64 14.78 0.58 -4.67
N GLY A 65 13.62 0.21 -5.25
CA GLY A 65 13.52 -0.57 -6.48
C GLY A 65 13.79 -2.08 -6.33
N GLN A 66 14.02 -2.58 -5.13
CA GLN A 66 14.21 -4.00 -4.82
C GLN A 66 12.99 -4.58 -4.10
N PRO A 67 12.55 -5.82 -4.40
CA PRO A 67 11.49 -6.48 -3.64
C PRO A 67 11.84 -6.51 -2.16
N LEU A 68 10.93 -5.99 -1.34
CA LEU A 68 11.07 -6.09 0.11
C LEU A 68 10.85 -7.55 0.54
N ASN A 69 11.36 -7.92 1.71
CA ASN A 69 11.03 -9.19 2.35
C ASN A 69 9.83 -8.96 3.30
N PRO A 70 8.79 -9.82 3.29
CA PRO A 70 7.60 -9.67 4.16
C PRO A 70 7.87 -9.62 5.65
N ASN A 71 9.01 -10.16 6.08
CA ASN A 71 9.42 -10.23 7.48
C ASN A 71 10.23 -9.00 7.93
N PHE A 72 10.42 -7.98 7.08
CA PHE A 72 11.19 -6.79 7.40
C PHE A 72 10.31 -5.55 7.45
N SER A 73 10.61 -4.65 8.39
CA SER A 73 9.96 -3.34 8.44
C SER A 73 10.32 -2.57 7.16
N PRO A 74 9.33 -2.03 6.44
CA PRO A 74 9.60 -1.24 5.23
C PRO A 74 10.43 0.01 5.58
N PRO A 75 11.45 0.35 4.77
CA PRO A 75 12.16 1.62 4.92
C PRO A 75 11.26 2.80 4.57
N GLU A 76 11.72 4.02 4.87
CA GLU A 76 10.95 5.27 4.68
C GLU A 76 10.47 5.52 3.24
N SER A 77 11.14 4.91 2.24
CA SER A 77 10.78 5.04 0.83
C SER A 77 10.46 3.69 0.21
N VAL A 78 9.16 3.46 -0.02
CA VAL A 78 8.64 2.27 -0.70
C VAL A 78 7.71 2.65 -1.83
N THR A 79 7.60 1.77 -2.81
CA THR A 79 6.56 1.82 -3.85
C THR A 79 5.81 0.50 -3.89
N ILE A 80 4.52 0.57 -4.20
CA ILE A 80 3.63 -0.58 -4.16
C ILE A 80 2.86 -0.74 -5.46
N ARG A 81 2.43 -1.97 -5.74
CA ARG A 81 1.44 -2.27 -6.78
C ARG A 81 0.57 -3.45 -6.37
N LEU A 82 -0.56 -3.60 -7.06
CA LEU A 82 -1.39 -4.79 -6.93
C LEU A 82 -0.60 -6.03 -7.37
N LYS A 83 -0.58 -7.08 -6.53
CA LYS A 83 -0.06 -8.39 -6.93
C LYS A 83 -1.06 -8.99 -7.90
N GLN A 84 -0.65 -9.22 -9.15
CA GLN A 84 -1.51 -9.96 -10.09
C GLN A 84 -1.60 -11.39 -9.58
N GLN A 85 -2.80 -11.83 -9.19
CA GLN A 85 -3.04 -13.25 -8.97
C GLN A 85 -2.89 -13.94 -10.32
N ALA A 86 -1.92 -14.85 -10.42
CA ALA A 86 -1.83 -15.76 -11.55
C ALA A 86 -3.14 -16.53 -11.64
N ILE A 87 -3.82 -16.41 -12.78
CA ILE A 87 -5.02 -17.20 -13.13
C ILE A 87 -4.57 -18.60 -13.53
#